data_AF-A0A8T6XQT0-F1
#
_entry.id   AF-A0A8T6XQT0-F1
#
_cell.length_a   1.000
_cell.length_b   1.000
_cell.length_c   1.000
_cell.angle_alpha   90.00
_cell.angle_beta   90.00
_cell.angle_gamma   90.00
#
_symmetry.space_group_name_H-M   'P 1'
#
loop_
_entity.id
_entity.type
_entity.pdbx_description
1 polymer ?
#
loop_
_entity_poly.entity_id
_entity_poly.type
_entity_poly.pdbx_seq_one_letter_code
_entity_poly.pdbx_strand_id
1 'polypeptide(L)' 'RAMKLARQQTKPMMIDFYADWCIPCKELDKFTFTDPLVIEKSRNFIMVKADLTQSGGQTIKGRI' A
#
# COMPACT_ATOMS: atom_id res chain seq x y z
N ARG A 1 -13.94 -3.25 -1.22
CA ARG A 1 -13.65 -4.10 -2.41
C ARG A 1 -12.32 -4.86 -2.26
N ALA A 2 -11.25 -4.25 -1.77
CA ALA A 2 -9.95 -4.91 -1.56
C ALA A 2 -10.03 -6.22 -0.74
N MET A 3 -10.77 -6.24 0.39
CA MET A 3 -10.91 -7.45 1.23
C MET A 3 -11.53 -8.65 0.48
N LYS A 4 -12.39 -8.39 -0.51
CA LYS A 4 -12.97 -9.45 -1.35
C LYS A 4 -11.91 -10.07 -2.27
N LEU A 5 -11.03 -9.25 -2.85
CA LEU A 5 -9.94 -9.70 -3.71
C LEU A 5 -8.92 -10.55 -2.94
N ALA A 6 -8.53 -10.13 -1.74
CA ALA A 6 -7.60 -10.90 -0.91
C ALA A 6 -8.16 -12.28 -0.54
N ARG A 7 -9.44 -12.36 -0.18
CA ARG A 7 -10.13 -13.64 0.09
C ARG A 7 -10.22 -14.54 -1.14
N GLN A 8 -10.42 -13.97 -2.33
CA GLN A 8 -10.54 -14.74 -3.57
C GLN A 8 -9.21 -15.23 -4.13
N GLN A 9 -8.13 -14.47 -3.95
CA GLN A 9 -6.80 -14.82 -4.45
C GLN A 9 -5.95 -15.59 -3.43
N THR A 10 -6.47 -15.82 -2.22
CA THR A 10 -5.78 -16.50 -1.10
C THR A 10 -4.41 -15.87 -0.79
N LYS A 11 -4.28 -14.55 -1.05
CA LYS A 11 -3.07 -13.78 -0.81
C LYS A 11 -3.22 -12.90 0.44
N PRO A 12 -2.21 -12.81 1.31
CA PRO A 12 -2.21 -11.85 2.42
C PRO A 12 -2.33 -10.42 1.89
N MET A 13 -3.00 -9.55 2.65
CA MET A 13 -3.12 -8.14 2.31
C MET A 13 -2.12 -7.33 3.12
N MET A 14 -1.38 -6.44 2.45
CA MET A 14 -0.51 -5.47 3.09
C MET A 14 -1.11 -4.08 2.90
N ILE A 15 -1.34 -3.39 4.01
CA ILE A 15 -1.89 -2.04 4.04
C ILE A 15 -0.75 -1.09 4.38
N ASP A 16 -0.44 -0.18 3.47
CA ASP A 16 0.46 0.93 3.73
C ASP A 16 -0.35 2.19 4.02
N PHE A 17 -0.10 2.76 5.20
CA PHE A 17 -0.72 3.99 5.66
C PHE A 17 0.16 5.17 5.29
N TYR A 18 -0.39 6.08 4.50
CA TYR A 18 0.33 7.23 3.95
C TYR A 18 -0.33 8.54 4.36
N ALA A 19 0.46 9.60 4.48
CA ALA A 19 -0.05 10.96 4.52
C ALA A 19 0.95 11.93 3.87
N ASP A 20 0.47 13.04 3.31
CA ASP A 20 1.32 14.04 2.67
C ASP A 20 2.30 14.72 3.65
N TRP A 21 1.96 14.74 4.92
CA TRP A 21 2.82 15.25 6.00
C TRP A 21 3.80 14.19 6.54
N CYS A 22 3.73 12.94 6.07
CA CYS A 22 4.60 11.86 6.52
C CYS A 22 5.89 11.79 5.68
N ILE A 23 6.98 12.35 6.19
CA ILE A 23 8.30 12.31 5.53
C ILE A 23 8.80 10.86 5.33
N PRO A 24 8.77 9.96 6.33
CA PRO A 24 9.22 8.58 6.12
C PRO A 24 8.41 7.83 5.05
N CYS A 25 7.11 8.15 4.91
CA CYS A 25 6.27 7.55 3.88
C CYS A 25 6.76 7.92 2.47
N LYS A 26 7.24 9.15 2.27
CA LYS A 26 7.82 9.61 1.00
C LYS A 26 9.18 8.94 0.73
N GLU A 27 9.97 8.69 1.77
CA GLU A 27 11.23 7.95 1.64
C GLU A 27 10.98 6.49 1.24
N LEU A 28 10.00 5.83 1.87
CA LEU A 28 9.56 4.47 1.47
C LEU A 28 9.12 4.43 0.00
N ASP A 29 8.30 5.39 -0.44
CA ASP A 29 7.88 5.50 -1.84
C ASP A 29 9.06 5.70 -2.79
N LYS A 30 10.08 6.46 -2.38
CA LYS A 30 11.23 6.80 -3.23
C LYS A 30 12.27 5.68 -3.30
N PHE A 31 12.52 4.98 -2.20
CA PHE A 31 13.67 4.07 -2.07
C PHE A 31 13.29 2.62 -1.87
N THR A 32 12.15 2.32 -1.23
CA THR A 32 11.76 0.95 -0.90
C THR A 32 10.78 0.39 -1.92
N PHE A 33 9.69 1.10 -2.23
CA PHE A 33 8.67 0.61 -3.16
C PHE A 33 9.09 0.72 -4.64
N THR A 34 10.22 1.34 -4.92
CA THR A 34 10.88 1.38 -6.24
C THR A 34 11.96 0.31 -6.39
N ASP A 35 12.36 -0.34 -5.29
CA ASP A 35 13.38 -1.40 -5.33
C ASP A 35 12.82 -2.63 -6.07
N PRO A 36 13.51 -3.13 -7.11
CA PRO A 36 13.05 -4.29 -7.88
C PRO A 36 12.78 -5.54 -7.03
N LEU A 37 13.57 -5.78 -5.97
CA LEU A 37 13.39 -6.93 -5.08
C LEU A 37 12.11 -6.77 -4.26
N VAL A 38 11.80 -5.56 -3.79
CA VAL A 38 10.56 -5.28 -3.07
C VAL A 38 9.36 -5.44 -3.99
N ILE A 39 9.43 -4.93 -5.22
CA ILE A 39 8.38 -5.09 -6.25
C ILE A 39 8.16 -6.57 -6.58
N GLU A 40 9.21 -7.38 -6.65
CA GLU A 40 9.07 -8.81 -6.89
C GLU A 40 8.33 -9.50 -5.73
N LYS A 41 8.73 -9.20 -4.49
CA LYS A 41 8.10 -9.79 -3.30
C LYS A 41 6.68 -9.29 -3.08
N SER A 42 6.36 -8.04 -3.42
CA SER A 42 5.02 -7.46 -3.24
C SER A 42 3.94 -8.19 -4.03
N ARG A 43 4.30 -8.87 -5.13
CA ARG A 43 3.37 -9.67 -5.97
C ARG A 43 2.69 -10.82 -5.22
N ASN A 44 3.25 -11.25 -4.09
CA ASN A 44 2.65 -12.26 -3.21
C ASN A 44 1.56 -11.68 -2.30
N PHE A 45 1.40 -10.36 -2.27
CA PHE A 45 0.43 -9.66 -1.43
C PHE A 45 -0.61 -8.95 -2.29
N ILE A 46 -1.77 -8.66 -1.70
CA ILE A 46 -2.66 -7.62 -2.18
C ILE A 46 -2.23 -6.31 -1.51
N MET A 47 -1.60 -5.43 -2.27
CA MET A 47 -1.06 -4.16 -1.77
C MET A 47 -2.13 -3.06 -1.83
N VAL A 48 -2.34 -2.37 -0.71
CA VAL A 48 -3.33 -1.30 -0.58
C VAL A 48 -2.67 -0.07 0.06
N LYS A 49 -2.89 1.11 -0.52
CA LYS A 49 -2.50 2.40 0.08
C LYS A 49 -3.72 3.06 0.70
N ALA A 50 -3.65 3.38 1.98
CA ALA A 50 -4.64 4.15 2.71
C ALA A 50 -4.11 5.56 2.97
N ASP A 51 -4.74 6.55 2.33
CA ASP A 51 -4.40 7.96 2.52
C ASP A 51 -5.11 8.51 3.76
N LEU A 52 -4.32 8.95 4.73
CA LEU A 52 -4.71 9.54 6.02
C LEU A 52 -4.40 11.04 6.10
N THR A 53 -4.15 11.69 4.96
CA THR A 53 -3.79 13.12 4.93
C THR A 53 -4.87 14.00 5.55
N GLN A 54 -6.15 13.68 5.35
CA GLN A 54 -7.28 14.43 5.87
C GLN A 54 -8.04 13.65 6.95
N SER A 55 -8.34 14.32 8.06
CA SER A 55 -9.21 13.80 9.10
C SER A 55 -10.65 13.70 8.58
N GLY A 56 -11.20 12.48 8.49
CA GLY A 56 -12.61 12.25 8.14
C GLY A 56 -12.85 11.48 6.83
N GLY A 57 -11.81 11.19 6.05
CA GLY A 57 -11.96 10.41 4.82
C GLY A 57 -10.68 9.68 4.44
N GLN A 58 -10.70 8.35 4.54
CA GLN A 58 -9.59 7.51 4.09
C GLN A 58 -9.80 7.15 2.62
N THR A 59 -8.89 7.55 1.74
CA THR A 59 -8.94 7.11 0.33
C THR A 59 -8.11 5.84 0.16
N ILE A 60 -8.77 4.77 -0.31
CA ILE A 60 -8.13 3.48 -0.56
C ILE A 60 -7.79 3.36 -2.04
N LYS A 61 -6.49 3.26 -2.37
CA LYS A 61 -6.00 3.04 -3.73
C LYS A 61 -5.24 1.71 -3.81
N GLY A 62 -5.25 1.08 -4.98
CA GLY A 62 -4.38 -0.06 -5.24
C GLY A 62 -2.91 0.39 -5.22
N ARG A 63 -2.04 -0.41 -4.61
CA ARG A 63 -0.58 -0.20 -4.65
C ARG A 63 0.08 -1.31 -5.49
N ILE A 64 1.22 -0.95 -6.07
CA ILE A 64 2.17 -1.78 -6.84
C ILE A 64 2.77 -2.93 -6.03
#